data_AF-A0A674GUZ3-F1
#
_entry.id   AF-A0A674GUZ3-F1
#
_cell.length_a   1.000
_cell.length_b   1.000
_cell.length_c   1.000
_cell.angle_alpha   90.00
_cell.angle_beta   90.00
_cell.angle_gamma   90.00
#
_symmetry.space_group_name_H-M   'P 1'
#
loop_
_entity.id
_entity.type
_entity.pdbx_description
1 polymer ?
#
loop_
_entity_poly.entity_id
_entity_poly.type
_entity_poly.pdbx_seq_one_letter_code
_entity_poly.pdbx_strand_id
1 'polypeptide(L)'
;MEVFPTEACPHTTTLQLLPIPPHRGRRAAPAAGGTRRHHSAPVWAGGPPRAAPPRLEAGGAWLYNPRPPPGHVPPSSRYRPLPMPPPGSSAGAPCRSGPGPPHRRRSRPFRPSPRPAPPRPGPAPRGKMAAAAAEAECDVVMAAPDGPGETDGDEEARREAEAFKEQGNAYYAKKDYNEAFNYYTKAIDTCPNNASYYGNRAATLMMLGRFREALEDAQQSVRLDDSFVRGHLREGKCHLSLGNAMAASRCFQRVLELDHKNSQAQQELKNATTVLEYEKIAEVDFEKRDFRKVVFCMDRALEFAPACHRFKILKAECLALLGRYPEAQSVASDILRMDSTNADALYVRGLCLYYEDCIEKAVQFFVQALRMAPDHEKACLACRNAKALKAKKEDGNKAFKKGNYKLAYELYTEALGIDPNNIKTNAKLYCNRGTVNSKLRKLEEAIDDCTNAVKLDDTYVKAYLRRAQCYMDTEQYEDAVRDYEKVYQTEKTKEHKQLLKNAQVELKKSKRKDYYKILGVNKNASEDEIKKAYRKRALMHHPDRHSGASAEVQKEEEKKFKEVGEAFTILSDPKKKARYDSGQDLEEDGLNMGEFDPNNIFKAFFSGPGGFSFEASGPGNFFFQFG
;
A
#
# COMPACT_ATOMS: atom_id res chain seq x y z
N MET A 1 9.33 -34.26 -56.66
CA MET A 1 10.22 -33.11 -56.41
C MET A 1 10.19 -32.81 -54.91
N GLU A 2 10.76 -33.62 -54.00
CA GLU A 2 12.04 -34.38 -54.03
C GLU A 2 13.27 -33.45 -54.03
N VAL A 3 14.33 -33.66 -53.23
CA VAL A 3 14.62 -34.75 -52.25
C VAL A 3 15.59 -34.26 -51.15
N PHE A 4 15.66 -34.94 -49.99
CA PHE A 4 16.64 -34.71 -48.89
C PHE A 4 17.85 -35.66 -49.01
N PRO A 5 19.06 -35.24 -48.58
CA PRO A 5 19.64 -35.64 -47.27
C PRO A 5 20.25 -34.44 -46.51
N THR A 6 20.37 -34.33 -45.17
CA THR A 6 20.64 -35.22 -44.00
C THR A 6 22.12 -35.55 -43.73
N GLU A 7 22.53 -35.37 -42.46
CA GLU A 7 23.85 -35.52 -41.80
C GLU A 7 24.67 -34.22 -41.58
N ALA A 8 25.38 -34.01 -40.45
CA ALA A 8 25.27 -34.59 -39.10
C ALA A 8 25.91 -33.66 -38.04
N CYS A 9 25.49 -33.78 -36.78
CA CYS A 9 26.05 -33.15 -35.57
C CYS A 9 26.10 -34.23 -34.46
N PRO A 10 27.05 -34.23 -33.50
CA PRO A 10 27.20 -33.12 -32.56
C PRO A 10 28.60 -32.85 -31.95
N HIS A 11 28.74 -31.72 -31.25
CA HIS A 11 29.67 -31.58 -30.13
C HIS A 11 28.92 -31.18 -28.86
N THR A 12 29.00 -32.04 -27.84
CA THR A 12 28.34 -31.86 -26.53
C THR A 12 29.40 -31.59 -25.47
N THR A 13 29.48 -30.35 -24.97
CA THR A 13 30.45 -29.98 -23.93
C THR A 13 29.91 -30.36 -22.54
N THR A 14 30.22 -31.57 -22.10
CA THR A 14 29.88 -32.08 -20.77
C THR A 14 30.77 -31.45 -19.69
N LEU A 15 30.21 -30.56 -18.86
CA LEU A 15 30.89 -30.08 -17.65
C LEU A 15 30.87 -31.17 -16.57
N GLN A 16 32.00 -31.84 -16.36
CA GLN A 16 32.17 -32.82 -15.29
C GLN A 16 32.45 -32.14 -13.94
N LEU A 17 31.75 -32.61 -12.89
CA LEU A 17 32.06 -32.33 -11.49
C LEU A 17 33.06 -33.36 -10.97
N LEU A 18 34.21 -32.92 -10.45
CA LEU A 18 35.17 -33.75 -9.67
C LEU A 18 35.70 -32.95 -8.45
N PRO A 19 36.22 -33.63 -7.41
CA PRO A 19 35.92 -33.23 -6.02
C PRO A 19 37.02 -32.47 -5.26
N ILE A 20 36.63 -31.99 -4.08
CA ILE A 20 37.45 -31.29 -3.07
C ILE A 20 38.37 -32.26 -2.31
N PRO A 21 39.67 -31.95 -2.15
CA PRO A 21 40.52 -32.48 -1.07
C PRO A 21 40.77 -31.43 0.06
N PRO A 22 41.12 -31.86 1.30
CA PRO A 22 40.99 -31.03 2.51
C PRO A 22 42.25 -30.25 2.97
N HIS A 23 42.06 -29.45 4.01
CA HIS A 23 43.03 -28.55 4.66
C HIS A 23 44.47 -29.07 4.87
N ARG A 24 45.44 -28.16 4.71
CA ARG A 24 46.68 -28.13 5.52
C ARG A 24 46.93 -26.72 6.06
N GLY A 25 47.12 -26.60 7.37
CA GLY A 25 47.48 -25.32 8.01
C GLY A 25 48.97 -24.99 7.89
N ARG A 26 49.35 -23.74 8.18
CA ARG A 26 50.75 -23.33 8.39
C ARG A 26 50.97 -22.96 9.87
N ARG A 27 52.12 -23.35 10.41
CA ARG A 27 52.59 -22.98 11.77
C ARG A 27 53.25 -21.59 11.77
N ALA A 28 53.37 -21.02 12.98
CA ALA A 28 53.97 -19.71 13.23
C ALA A 28 55.50 -19.75 13.44
N ALA A 29 56.10 -18.56 13.49
CA ALA A 29 57.47 -18.23 13.90
C ALA A 29 57.46 -16.87 14.67
N PRO A 30 58.44 -16.54 15.54
CA PRO A 30 58.08 -16.12 16.91
C PRO A 30 58.78 -14.84 17.47
N ALA A 31 58.71 -14.70 18.81
CA ALA A 31 59.32 -13.69 19.73
C ALA A 31 58.49 -12.39 19.96
N ALA A 32 58.38 -11.81 21.16
CA ALA A 32 58.81 -12.20 22.54
C ALA A 32 57.98 -11.46 23.63
N GLY A 33 58.01 -11.77 24.94
CA GLY A 33 58.69 -12.90 25.62
C GLY A 33 58.83 -12.87 27.17
N GLY A 34 57.85 -12.37 27.96
CA GLY A 34 57.91 -12.35 29.45
C GLY A 34 56.61 -11.76 30.08
N THR A 35 56.21 -12.01 31.34
CA THR A 35 56.77 -12.86 32.43
C THR A 35 55.68 -13.44 33.37
N ARG A 36 56.07 -14.42 34.20
CA ARG A 36 55.29 -15.25 35.17
C ARG A 36 54.56 -14.42 36.27
N ARG A 37 53.57 -14.93 37.06
CA ARG A 37 53.57 -16.17 37.88
C ARG A 37 52.17 -16.75 38.22
N HIS A 38 52.19 -18.08 38.47
CA HIS A 38 51.45 -18.99 39.38
C HIS A 38 50.43 -18.38 40.41
N HIS A 39 49.44 -19.08 41.01
CA HIS A 39 49.14 -20.49 41.35
C HIS A 39 47.58 -20.68 41.40
N SER A 40 46.90 -21.84 41.55
CA SER A 40 47.15 -23.30 41.48
C SER A 40 45.77 -24.03 41.42
N ALA A 41 45.71 -25.37 41.29
CA ALA A 41 44.52 -26.22 41.54
C ALA A 41 44.76 -27.17 42.74
N PRO A 42 43.73 -27.87 43.28
CA PRO A 42 43.49 -29.25 42.82
C PRO A 42 42.00 -29.68 42.74
N VAL A 43 41.76 -31.00 42.63
CA VAL A 43 40.50 -31.69 42.26
C VAL A 43 39.99 -32.56 43.42
N TRP A 44 38.67 -32.87 43.47
CA TRP A 44 38.00 -34.17 43.79
C TRP A 44 36.48 -33.89 43.91
N ALA A 45 35.53 -34.60 43.26
CA ALA A 45 35.18 -36.03 43.21
C ALA A 45 34.18 -36.47 44.31
N GLY A 46 32.96 -36.87 43.93
CA GLY A 46 31.91 -37.37 44.83
C GLY A 46 30.55 -37.59 44.12
N GLY A 47 29.89 -38.72 44.40
CA GLY A 47 28.60 -39.14 43.79
C GLY A 47 27.37 -39.07 44.73
N PRO A 48 26.18 -39.45 44.25
CA PRO A 48 24.89 -39.16 44.91
C PRO A 48 24.27 -40.35 45.67
N PRO A 49 23.14 -40.12 46.38
CA PRO A 49 22.10 -41.13 46.53
C PRO A 49 20.70 -40.69 46.03
N ARG A 50 19.77 -41.66 45.94
CA ARG A 50 18.37 -41.52 45.48
C ARG A 50 17.38 -41.35 46.64
N ALA A 51 16.19 -40.79 46.37
CA ALA A 51 14.93 -41.14 47.06
C ALA A 51 13.70 -40.86 46.14
N ALA A 52 12.58 -41.57 46.34
CA ALA A 52 11.30 -41.43 45.61
C ALA A 52 10.15 -42.12 46.42
N PRO A 53 8.94 -42.34 45.85
CA PRO A 53 7.74 -41.49 45.90
C PRO A 53 6.68 -42.00 46.93
N PRO A 54 5.48 -41.40 47.02
CA PRO A 54 4.28 -41.88 46.28
C PRO A 54 3.40 -40.70 45.77
N ARG A 55 2.11 -40.78 45.35
CA ARG A 55 1.07 -41.84 45.22
C ARG A 55 0.19 -41.56 43.97
N LEU A 56 -1.13 -41.79 44.03
CA LEU A 56 -2.17 -41.51 43.01
C LEU A 56 -3.49 -41.03 43.67
N GLU A 57 -4.46 -40.64 42.82
CA GLU A 57 -5.92 -40.43 42.98
C GLU A 57 -6.40 -38.96 43.06
N ALA A 58 -7.58 -38.56 42.55
CA ALA A 58 -8.46 -39.11 41.49
C ALA A 58 -9.59 -38.11 41.11
N GLY A 59 -10.03 -38.11 39.84
CA GLY A 59 -11.38 -37.66 39.42
C GLY A 59 -11.66 -36.14 39.32
N GLY A 60 -12.75 -35.80 38.62
CA GLY A 60 -13.34 -34.44 38.59
C GLY A 60 -13.25 -33.71 37.24
N ALA A 61 -14.41 -33.44 36.63
CA ALA A 61 -14.56 -32.51 35.49
C ALA A 61 -15.50 -31.35 35.89
N TRP A 62 -15.53 -30.26 35.09
CA TRP A 62 -16.68 -29.41 34.71
C TRP A 62 -16.31 -27.92 34.45
N LEU A 63 -16.88 -27.37 33.36
CA LEU A 63 -17.33 -25.97 33.12
C LEU A 63 -16.35 -24.76 33.17
N TYR A 64 -16.04 -24.24 31.97
CA TYR A 64 -16.37 -22.89 31.45
C TYR A 64 -16.60 -21.69 32.40
N ASN A 65 -15.81 -20.60 32.25
CA ASN A 65 -16.20 -19.15 32.20
C ASN A 65 -14.99 -18.20 32.43
N PRO A 66 -15.09 -16.85 32.28
CA PRO A 66 -15.73 -16.06 31.22
C PRO A 66 -14.81 -14.91 30.69
N ARG A 67 -15.36 -13.95 29.93
CA ARG A 67 -14.68 -12.68 29.53
C ARG A 67 -14.87 -11.55 30.58
N PRO A 68 -13.97 -10.54 30.64
CA PRO A 68 -14.13 -9.33 31.47
C PRO A 68 -15.10 -8.28 30.87
N PRO A 69 -15.61 -7.32 31.68
CA PRO A 69 -16.66 -6.36 31.29
C PRO A 69 -16.14 -5.00 30.75
N PRO A 70 -17.00 -4.19 30.10
CA PRO A 70 -16.69 -2.83 29.63
C PRO A 70 -16.97 -1.73 30.68
N GLY A 71 -16.33 -0.57 30.55
CA GLY A 71 -16.51 0.61 31.42
C GLY A 71 -17.40 1.72 30.84
N HIS A 72 -17.97 2.56 31.72
CA HIS A 72 -18.86 3.68 31.37
C HIS A 72 -18.13 4.96 30.92
N VAL A 73 -18.86 5.85 30.22
CA VAL A 73 -18.41 7.20 29.82
C VAL A 73 -19.55 8.22 30.09
N PRO A 74 -19.28 9.41 30.68
CA PRO A 74 -20.29 10.43 31.00
C PRO A 74 -20.63 11.38 29.82
N PRO A 75 -21.70 12.21 29.91
CA PRO A 75 -22.33 12.79 28.73
C PRO A 75 -22.02 14.27 28.40
N SER A 76 -22.05 14.54 27.08
CA SER A 76 -22.47 15.79 26.43
C SER A 76 -21.64 17.09 26.53
N SER A 77 -21.25 17.60 25.36
CA SER A 77 -21.32 19.04 25.03
C SER A 77 -21.77 19.18 23.55
N ARG A 78 -22.36 20.33 23.19
CA ARG A 78 -22.95 20.55 21.85
C ARG A 78 -21.98 21.30 20.94
N TYR A 79 -21.77 20.82 19.72
CA TYR A 79 -21.28 21.66 18.61
C TYR A 79 -22.04 21.41 17.30
N ARG A 80 -22.02 22.41 16.42
CA ARG A 80 -23.00 22.64 15.35
C ARG A 80 -22.37 22.40 13.97
N PRO A 81 -22.97 21.61 13.06
CA PRO A 81 -22.51 21.53 11.67
C PRO A 81 -22.77 22.84 10.91
N LEU A 82 -21.90 23.17 9.95
CA LEU A 82 -22.12 24.23 8.96
C LEU A 82 -22.82 23.65 7.71
N PRO A 83 -23.63 24.45 6.98
CA PRO A 83 -24.46 23.95 5.88
C PRO A 83 -23.68 23.78 4.56
N MET A 84 -24.08 22.77 3.78
CA MET A 84 -23.71 22.60 2.37
C MET A 84 -24.66 23.42 1.47
N PRO A 85 -24.21 23.89 0.28
CA PRO A 85 -25.06 24.63 -0.65
C PRO A 85 -26.10 23.73 -1.36
N PRO A 86 -27.27 24.27 -1.74
CA PRO A 86 -28.37 23.49 -2.33
C PRO A 86 -28.20 23.20 -3.84
N PRO A 87 -28.84 22.14 -4.36
CA PRO A 87 -28.94 21.89 -5.80
C PRO A 87 -29.98 22.82 -6.46
N GLY A 88 -29.68 23.32 -7.66
CA GLY A 88 -30.61 24.11 -8.47
C GLY A 88 -31.45 23.27 -9.42
N SER A 89 -32.76 23.54 -9.50
CA SER A 89 -33.71 22.79 -10.33
C SER A 89 -34.14 23.55 -11.60
N SER A 90 -34.09 22.82 -12.72
CA SER A 90 -34.84 22.96 -13.98
C SER A 90 -35.73 24.18 -14.28
N ALA A 91 -35.59 24.72 -15.49
CA ALA A 91 -36.69 25.24 -16.31
C ALA A 91 -36.50 24.79 -17.78
N GLY A 92 -37.59 24.45 -18.48
CA GLY A 92 -37.63 24.27 -19.94
C GLY A 92 -37.97 25.59 -20.66
N ALA A 93 -38.21 25.67 -21.98
CA ALA A 93 -38.26 24.72 -23.10
C ALA A 93 -38.13 25.57 -24.42
N PRO A 94 -38.46 25.14 -25.67
CA PRO A 94 -38.84 23.83 -26.21
C PRO A 94 -38.04 23.41 -27.49
N CYS A 95 -38.47 22.33 -28.15
CA CYS A 95 -37.76 21.62 -29.23
C CYS A 95 -38.00 22.16 -30.66
N ARG A 96 -37.10 21.83 -31.62
CA ARG A 96 -37.48 21.55 -33.04
C ARG A 96 -36.44 20.77 -33.88
N SER A 97 -36.90 19.62 -34.41
CA SER A 97 -36.64 19.01 -35.75
C SER A 97 -35.24 18.93 -36.42
N GLY A 98 -34.88 17.73 -36.88
CA GLY A 98 -34.33 17.50 -38.24
C GLY A 98 -32.89 16.95 -38.38
N PRO A 99 -32.64 15.82 -39.09
CA PRO A 99 -31.29 15.27 -39.32
C PRO A 99 -30.80 15.22 -40.80
N GLY A 100 -29.46 15.27 -40.96
CA GLY A 100 -28.70 14.90 -42.19
C GLY A 100 -28.27 16.05 -43.11
N PRO A 101 -27.45 15.82 -44.17
CA PRO A 101 -26.54 14.70 -44.46
C PRO A 101 -25.05 15.16 -44.65
N PRO A 102 -24.06 14.26 -44.81
CA PRO A 102 -22.64 14.64 -44.86
C PRO A 102 -22.09 14.91 -46.27
N HIS A 103 -21.22 15.92 -46.43
CA HIS A 103 -20.46 16.16 -47.66
C HIS A 103 -18.94 16.23 -47.46
N ARG A 104 -18.20 15.45 -48.27
CA ARG A 104 -16.74 15.54 -48.45
C ARG A 104 -16.37 16.80 -49.24
N ARG A 105 -15.23 17.42 -48.93
CA ARG A 105 -14.32 17.98 -49.97
C ARG A 105 -12.86 17.95 -49.53
N ARG A 106 -11.97 18.05 -50.54
CA ARG A 106 -10.58 17.54 -50.51
C ARG A 106 -9.58 18.50 -49.86
N SER A 107 -8.49 17.92 -49.37
CA SER A 107 -7.28 18.55 -48.86
C SER A 107 -6.53 19.42 -49.89
N ARG A 108 -5.83 20.45 -49.37
CA ARG A 108 -4.68 21.14 -49.97
C ARG A 108 -3.67 21.51 -48.85
N PRO A 109 -2.42 21.90 -49.16
CA PRO A 109 -1.25 21.50 -48.35
C PRO A 109 -0.94 22.35 -47.11
N PHE A 110 -0.05 21.80 -46.27
CA PHE A 110 0.49 22.41 -45.05
C PHE A 110 1.13 23.78 -45.26
N ARG A 111 0.88 24.69 -44.31
CA ARG A 111 1.77 25.80 -43.94
C ARG A 111 1.77 25.87 -42.41
N PRO A 112 2.92 25.77 -41.72
CA PRO A 112 2.93 25.66 -40.26
C PRO A 112 2.60 27.00 -39.59
N SER A 113 1.54 27.02 -38.80
CA SER A 113 1.30 28.10 -37.82
C SER A 113 2.40 28.09 -36.75
N PRO A 114 2.78 29.25 -36.17
CA PRO A 114 3.72 29.29 -35.06
C PRO A 114 3.17 28.52 -33.86
N ARG A 115 4.05 27.84 -33.12
CA ARG A 115 3.66 27.10 -31.90
C ARG A 115 3.16 28.10 -30.84
N PRO A 116 2.11 27.75 -30.05
CA PRO A 116 1.83 28.49 -28.83
C PRO A 116 3.03 28.37 -27.86
N ALA A 117 3.33 29.45 -27.14
CA ALA A 117 4.38 29.45 -26.13
C ALA A 117 4.05 28.46 -25.00
N PRO A 118 5.05 27.81 -24.38
CA PRO A 118 4.80 26.95 -23.23
C PRO A 118 4.20 27.74 -22.07
N PRO A 119 3.30 27.14 -21.26
CA PRO A 119 2.76 27.79 -20.09
C PRO A 119 3.89 28.15 -19.12
N ARG A 120 3.84 29.35 -18.53
CA ARG A 120 4.79 29.76 -17.49
C ARG A 120 4.71 28.77 -16.32
N PRO A 121 5.85 28.36 -15.72
CA PRO A 121 5.82 27.52 -14.53
C PRO A 121 5.07 28.24 -13.40
N GLY A 122 4.13 27.53 -12.78
CA GLY A 122 3.47 28.02 -11.56
C GLY A 122 4.46 28.13 -10.40
N PRO A 123 4.15 28.92 -9.35
CA PRO A 123 5.04 29.09 -8.21
C PRO A 123 5.26 27.76 -7.48
N ALA A 124 6.52 27.32 -7.43
CA ALA A 124 6.94 26.23 -6.56
C ALA A 124 6.66 26.58 -5.08
N PRO A 125 6.39 25.58 -4.20
CA PRO A 125 5.99 25.84 -2.83
C PRO A 125 7.09 26.58 -2.04
N ARG A 126 6.68 27.63 -1.31
CA ARG A 126 7.56 28.41 -0.42
C ARG A 126 7.93 27.60 0.83
N GLY A 127 8.89 26.69 0.70
CA GLY A 127 9.66 26.20 1.84
C GLY A 127 10.39 27.37 2.50
N LYS A 128 10.28 27.50 3.83
CA LYS A 128 10.96 28.55 4.59
C LYS A 128 12.43 28.20 4.81
N MET A 129 13.26 28.26 3.77
CA MET A 129 14.69 28.50 4.00
C MET A 129 14.82 29.86 4.67
N ALA A 130 15.37 29.90 5.88
CA ALA A 130 15.62 31.15 6.58
C ALA A 130 16.66 31.95 5.79
N ALA A 131 16.28 33.13 5.32
CA ALA A 131 17.20 34.03 4.62
C ALA A 131 18.14 34.71 5.64
N ALA A 132 19.13 33.95 6.12
CA ALA A 132 20.32 34.53 6.71
C ALA A 132 21.00 35.37 5.61
N ALA A 133 20.91 36.68 5.71
CA ALA A 133 21.69 37.56 4.86
C ALA A 133 23.16 37.32 5.15
N ALA A 134 23.91 36.84 4.15
CA ALA A 134 25.36 36.79 4.25
C ALA A 134 25.87 38.23 4.11
N GLU A 135 26.23 38.84 5.24
CA GLU A 135 26.92 40.14 5.25
C GLU A 135 28.27 39.96 4.55
N ALA A 136 28.46 40.74 3.48
CA ALA A 136 29.62 40.64 2.61
C ALA A 136 30.72 41.57 3.12
N GLU A 137 31.28 41.25 4.29
CA GLU A 137 32.50 41.90 4.77
C GLU A 137 33.68 41.48 3.87
N CYS A 138 34.05 42.37 2.96
CA CYS A 138 35.15 42.19 2.01
C CYS A 138 36.47 42.67 2.63
N ASP A 139 37.12 41.82 3.42
CA ASP A 139 38.42 42.16 4.01
C ASP A 139 39.57 42.09 3.00
N VAL A 140 40.46 43.08 3.12
CA VAL A 140 41.75 43.13 2.43
C VAL A 140 42.75 42.28 3.23
N VAL A 141 43.42 41.33 2.58
CA VAL A 141 44.51 40.58 3.20
C VAL A 141 45.73 41.48 3.29
N MET A 142 46.18 41.80 4.51
CA MET A 142 47.45 42.48 4.72
C MET A 142 48.61 41.59 4.27
N ALA A 143 49.47 42.10 3.39
CA ALA A 143 50.67 41.39 2.96
C ALA A 143 51.67 41.24 4.13
N ALA A 144 52.30 40.08 4.21
CA ALA A 144 53.47 39.84 5.08
C ALA A 144 54.76 40.24 4.33
N PRO A 145 55.81 40.70 5.02
CA PRO A 145 56.95 41.36 4.37
C PRO A 145 57.96 40.40 3.72
N ASP A 146 58.26 40.70 2.45
CA ASP A 146 59.55 40.62 1.74
C ASP A 146 60.49 39.44 2.04
N GLY A 147 60.43 38.44 1.14
CA GLY A 147 61.54 37.54 0.81
C GLY A 147 62.06 37.84 -0.61
N PRO A 148 63.35 37.68 -0.92
CA PRO A 148 63.95 38.30 -2.10
C PRO A 148 63.70 37.56 -3.42
N GLY A 149 63.29 38.31 -4.46
CA GLY A 149 63.50 37.91 -5.86
C GLY A 149 62.25 37.55 -6.69
N GLU A 150 61.10 38.18 -6.42
CA GLU A 150 59.95 38.13 -7.34
C GLU A 150 60.19 39.04 -8.56
N THR A 151 59.62 38.72 -9.73
CA THR A 151 59.83 39.52 -10.96
C THR A 151 58.68 40.51 -11.18
N ASP A 152 58.92 41.61 -11.91
CA ASP A 152 57.88 42.62 -12.22
C ASP A 152 56.61 42.00 -12.84
N GLY A 153 56.77 40.92 -13.62
CA GLY A 153 55.66 40.18 -14.22
C GLY A 153 54.82 39.37 -13.22
N ASP A 154 55.41 38.92 -12.11
CA ASP A 154 54.68 38.24 -11.02
C ASP A 154 53.81 39.25 -10.25
N GLU A 155 54.29 40.47 -10.03
CA GLU A 155 53.49 41.56 -9.46
C GLU A 155 52.35 42.01 -10.38
N GLU A 156 52.62 42.15 -11.68
CA GLU A 156 51.59 42.54 -12.66
C GLU A 156 50.49 41.48 -12.78
N ALA A 157 50.87 40.19 -12.84
CA ALA A 157 49.92 39.08 -12.84
C ALA A 157 49.06 39.04 -11.55
N ARG A 158 49.66 39.30 -10.38
CA ARG A 158 48.90 39.40 -9.12
C ARG A 158 47.89 40.55 -9.17
N ARG A 159 48.31 41.73 -9.66
CA ARG A 159 47.45 42.92 -9.77
C ARG A 159 46.29 42.70 -10.75
N GLU A 160 46.52 42.00 -11.86
CA GLU A 160 45.46 41.60 -12.80
C GLU A 160 44.49 40.59 -12.16
N ALA A 161 45.01 39.57 -11.47
CA ALA A 161 44.19 38.59 -10.76
C ALA A 161 43.33 39.22 -9.64
N GLU A 162 43.86 40.23 -8.95
CA GLU A 162 43.11 41.03 -7.97
C GLU A 162 41.99 41.84 -8.63
N ALA A 163 42.23 42.44 -9.80
CA ALA A 163 41.19 43.13 -10.57
C ALA A 163 40.09 42.16 -11.05
N PHE A 164 40.44 40.93 -11.47
CA PHE A 164 39.46 39.89 -11.78
C PHE A 164 38.68 39.41 -10.55
N LYS A 165 39.33 39.26 -9.38
CA LYS A 165 38.68 39.01 -8.07
C LYS A 165 37.63 40.08 -7.77
N GLU A 166 37.94 41.36 -7.96
CA GLU A 166 37.02 42.48 -7.69
C GLU A 166 35.86 42.56 -8.69
N GLN A 167 36.13 42.30 -9.97
CA GLN A 167 35.06 42.17 -10.98
C GLN A 167 34.14 40.99 -10.61
N GLY A 168 34.69 39.85 -10.21
CA GLY A 168 33.93 38.71 -9.67
C GLY A 168 33.05 39.08 -8.48
N ASN A 169 33.60 39.80 -7.50
CA ASN A 169 32.86 40.33 -6.34
C ASN A 169 31.69 41.24 -6.78
N ALA A 170 31.91 42.11 -7.76
CA ALA A 170 30.90 43.03 -8.28
C ALA A 170 29.75 42.30 -9.02
N TYR A 171 30.04 41.21 -9.74
CA TYR A 171 28.99 40.35 -10.34
C TYR A 171 28.29 39.48 -9.28
N TYR A 172 29.01 38.97 -8.28
CA TYR A 172 28.44 38.21 -7.17
C TYR A 172 27.45 39.06 -6.36
N ALA A 173 27.79 40.33 -6.07
CA ALA A 173 26.90 41.28 -5.41
C ALA A 173 25.64 41.60 -6.23
N LYS A 174 25.75 41.66 -7.57
CA LYS A 174 24.62 41.76 -8.51
C LYS A 174 23.80 40.46 -8.62
N LYS A 175 24.26 39.36 -8.00
CA LYS A 175 23.70 37.99 -8.08
C LYS A 175 23.81 37.36 -9.48
N ASP A 176 24.72 37.87 -10.31
CA ASP A 176 25.10 37.21 -11.56
C ASP A 176 26.23 36.21 -11.28
N TYR A 177 25.83 35.04 -10.78
CA TYR A 177 26.76 34.00 -10.38
C TYR A 177 27.47 33.32 -11.57
N ASN A 178 26.99 33.50 -12.81
CA ASN A 178 27.68 32.95 -13.99
C ASN A 178 28.87 33.83 -14.35
N GLU A 179 28.67 35.15 -14.47
CA GLU A 179 29.80 36.05 -14.72
C GLU A 179 30.75 36.12 -13.53
N ALA A 180 30.26 36.08 -12.29
CA ALA A 180 31.14 35.96 -11.12
C ALA A 180 32.05 34.72 -11.21
N PHE A 181 31.52 33.56 -11.61
CA PHE A 181 32.30 32.33 -11.81
C PHE A 181 33.35 32.49 -12.92
N ASN A 182 33.02 33.18 -14.02
CA ASN A 182 33.95 33.48 -15.11
C ASN A 182 35.13 34.33 -14.62
N TYR A 183 34.85 35.40 -13.87
CA TYR A 183 35.90 36.31 -13.37
C TYR A 183 36.76 35.70 -12.25
N TYR A 184 36.17 34.91 -11.32
CA TYR A 184 36.98 34.16 -10.35
C TYR A 184 37.82 33.06 -11.01
N THR A 185 37.37 32.49 -12.13
CA THR A 185 38.18 31.54 -12.91
C THR A 185 39.38 32.23 -13.54
N LYS A 186 39.20 33.39 -14.19
CA LYS A 186 40.34 34.20 -14.68
C LYS A 186 41.35 34.54 -13.58
N ALA A 187 40.88 34.93 -12.38
CA ALA A 187 41.77 35.21 -11.25
C ALA A 187 42.62 33.99 -10.84
N ILE A 188 42.03 32.79 -10.90
CA ILE A 188 42.72 31.51 -10.64
C ILE A 188 43.69 31.15 -11.78
N ASP A 189 43.28 31.35 -13.03
CA ASP A 189 44.10 31.05 -14.22
C ASP A 189 45.34 31.97 -14.27
N THR A 190 45.21 33.24 -13.89
CA THR A 190 46.32 34.20 -13.76
C THR A 190 47.19 33.95 -12.51
N CYS A 191 46.60 33.51 -11.38
CA CYS A 191 47.32 33.33 -10.12
C CYS A 191 46.77 32.15 -9.28
N PRO A 192 47.20 30.90 -9.57
CA PRO A 192 46.61 29.68 -9.01
C PRO A 192 46.98 29.36 -7.56
N ASN A 193 47.78 30.20 -6.89
CA ASN A 193 48.28 29.94 -5.53
C ASN A 193 47.52 30.73 -4.43
N ASN A 194 46.48 31.50 -4.77
CA ASN A 194 45.74 32.32 -3.80
C ASN A 194 44.46 31.62 -3.29
N ALA A 195 44.45 31.24 -2.01
CA ALA A 195 43.31 30.57 -1.34
C ALA A 195 41.97 31.33 -1.47
N SER A 196 42.01 32.67 -1.50
CA SER A 196 40.80 33.52 -1.53
C SER A 196 40.00 33.35 -2.82
N TYR A 197 40.68 33.19 -3.97
CA TYR A 197 40.01 33.07 -5.27
C TYR A 197 39.18 31.79 -5.36
N TYR A 198 39.78 30.64 -5.00
CA TYR A 198 39.06 29.37 -4.89
C TYR A 198 37.90 29.43 -3.90
N GLY A 199 38.10 30.06 -2.74
CA GLY A 199 37.02 30.25 -1.76
C GLY A 199 35.84 31.05 -2.34
N ASN A 200 36.10 32.10 -3.13
CA ASN A 200 35.05 32.93 -3.70
C ASN A 200 34.38 32.27 -4.92
N ARG A 201 35.13 31.47 -5.70
CA ARG A 201 34.56 30.60 -6.73
C ARG A 201 33.70 29.48 -6.13
N ALA A 202 34.12 28.86 -5.02
CA ALA A 202 33.32 27.91 -4.25
C ALA A 202 32.00 28.52 -3.77
N ALA A 203 32.03 29.72 -3.17
CA ALA A 203 30.80 30.42 -2.77
C ALA A 203 29.85 30.68 -3.95
N THR A 204 30.41 31.01 -5.12
CA THR A 204 29.64 31.20 -6.36
C THR A 204 29.04 29.90 -6.86
N LEU A 205 29.79 28.80 -6.84
CA LEU A 205 29.31 27.46 -7.19
C LEU A 205 28.22 26.96 -6.23
N MET A 206 28.30 27.28 -4.92
CA MET A 206 27.21 27.03 -3.97
C MET A 206 25.93 27.76 -4.36
N MET A 207 26.01 29.04 -4.76
CA MET A 207 24.85 29.82 -5.22
C MET A 207 24.28 29.32 -6.57
N LEU A 208 25.10 28.69 -7.40
CA LEU A 208 24.68 27.96 -8.61
C LEU A 208 24.15 26.53 -8.32
N GLY A 209 24.19 26.07 -7.07
CA GLY A 209 23.81 24.70 -6.68
C GLY A 209 24.80 23.61 -7.09
N ARG A 210 26.01 23.98 -7.55
CA ARG A 210 27.09 23.10 -8.03
C ARG A 210 27.95 22.59 -6.87
N PHE A 211 27.31 21.99 -5.85
CA PHE A 211 27.93 21.69 -4.56
C PHE A 211 29.13 20.72 -4.57
N ARG A 212 29.28 19.87 -5.61
CA ARG A 212 30.48 19.01 -5.76
C ARG A 212 31.70 19.82 -6.15
N GLU A 213 31.58 20.61 -7.21
CA GLU A 213 32.64 21.50 -7.70
C GLU A 213 32.98 22.58 -6.65
N ALA A 214 31.96 23.08 -5.92
CA ALA A 214 32.15 23.98 -4.80
C ALA A 214 32.97 23.36 -3.65
N LEU A 215 32.80 22.05 -3.41
CA LEU A 215 33.59 21.33 -2.40
C LEU A 215 35.04 21.20 -2.84
N GLU A 216 35.30 20.89 -4.11
CA GLU A 216 36.65 20.76 -4.68
C GLU A 216 37.43 22.09 -4.59
N ASP A 217 36.79 23.21 -4.95
CA ASP A 217 37.35 24.56 -4.79
C ASP A 217 37.53 24.93 -3.30
N ALA A 218 36.56 24.64 -2.42
CA ALA A 218 36.70 24.93 -0.99
C ALA A 218 37.85 24.14 -0.35
N GLN A 219 38.04 22.88 -0.75
CA GLN A 219 39.18 22.07 -0.32
C GLN A 219 40.49 22.56 -0.92
N GLN A 220 40.51 23.12 -2.13
CA GLN A 220 41.71 23.76 -2.67
C GLN A 220 42.06 25.04 -1.93
N SER A 221 41.05 25.83 -1.55
CA SER A 221 41.19 27.01 -0.69
C SER A 221 41.85 26.65 0.65
N VAL A 222 41.36 25.60 1.34
CA VAL A 222 41.94 25.09 2.60
C VAL A 222 43.33 24.46 2.41
N ARG A 223 43.62 23.81 1.27
CA ARG A 223 44.96 23.27 0.97
C ARG A 223 46.01 24.35 0.73
N LEU A 224 45.61 25.53 0.25
CA LEU A 224 46.49 26.69 0.04
C LEU A 224 46.70 27.48 1.34
N ASP A 225 45.68 27.57 2.20
CA ASP A 225 45.76 28.19 3.52
C ASP A 225 44.81 27.51 4.52
N ASP A 226 45.36 26.69 5.43
CA ASP A 226 44.59 26.04 6.50
C ASP A 226 44.12 27.02 7.59
N SER A 227 44.71 28.23 7.67
CA SER A 227 44.22 29.29 8.56
C SER A 227 43.02 30.05 7.99
N PHE A 228 42.68 29.83 6.71
CA PHE A 228 41.58 30.51 6.03
C PHE A 228 40.21 30.03 6.53
N VAL A 229 39.75 30.64 7.62
CA VAL A 229 38.46 30.35 8.29
C VAL A 229 37.28 30.29 7.32
N ARG A 230 37.25 31.20 6.32
CA ARG A 230 36.20 31.25 5.29
C ARG A 230 36.25 30.03 4.36
N GLY A 231 37.42 29.42 4.15
CA GLY A 231 37.61 28.17 3.39
C GLY A 231 36.97 26.98 4.09
N HIS A 232 37.40 26.69 5.33
CA HIS A 232 36.82 25.61 6.17
C HIS A 232 35.30 25.74 6.33
N LEU A 233 34.80 26.96 6.51
CA LEU A 233 33.36 27.24 6.63
C LEU A 233 32.58 26.94 5.33
N ARG A 234 33.19 27.21 4.16
CA ARG A 234 32.63 26.88 2.83
C ARG A 234 32.69 25.38 2.57
N GLU A 235 33.79 24.71 2.91
CA GLU A 235 33.93 23.25 2.81
C GLU A 235 32.86 22.53 3.64
N GLY A 236 32.71 22.91 4.91
CA GLY A 236 31.72 22.33 5.81
C GLY A 236 30.29 22.49 5.29
N LYS A 237 29.94 23.66 4.71
CA LYS A 237 28.64 23.90 4.09
C LYS A 237 28.42 23.07 2.82
N CYS A 238 29.45 22.85 2.01
CA CYS A 238 29.37 21.98 0.84
C CYS A 238 29.17 20.52 1.26
N HIS A 239 29.93 20.03 2.25
CA HIS A 239 29.75 18.72 2.86
C HIS A 239 28.34 18.54 3.45
N LEU A 240 27.81 19.51 4.20
CA LEU A 240 26.46 19.44 4.77
C LEU A 240 25.40 19.39 3.67
N SER A 241 25.52 20.26 2.66
CA SER A 241 24.59 20.33 1.51
C SER A 241 24.51 19.01 0.73
N LEU A 242 25.63 18.29 0.63
CA LEU A 242 25.74 16.97 -0.01
C LEU A 242 25.29 15.79 0.90
N GLY A 243 25.06 16.02 2.19
CA GLY A 243 24.70 14.99 3.17
C GLY A 243 25.89 14.21 3.75
N ASN A 244 27.08 14.81 3.76
CA ASN A 244 28.29 14.29 4.41
C ASN A 244 28.45 14.92 5.81
N ALA A 245 27.42 14.80 6.66
CA ALA A 245 27.33 15.56 7.90
C ALA A 245 28.49 15.31 8.90
N MET A 246 29.05 14.10 8.94
CA MET A 246 30.26 13.80 9.74
C MET A 246 31.49 14.63 9.29
N ALA A 247 31.64 14.87 7.99
CA ALA A 247 32.74 15.69 7.48
C ALA A 247 32.47 17.18 7.74
N ALA A 248 31.23 17.63 7.52
CA ALA A 248 30.79 18.99 7.82
C ALA A 248 31.06 19.40 9.28
N SER A 249 30.69 18.53 10.23
CA SER A 249 30.95 18.76 11.67
C SER A 249 32.43 18.99 11.97
N ARG A 250 33.35 18.27 11.31
CA ARG A 250 34.81 18.47 11.50
C ARG A 250 35.28 19.82 10.94
N CYS A 251 34.81 20.22 9.75
CA CYS A 251 35.14 21.53 9.18
C CYS A 251 34.62 22.68 10.06
N PHE A 252 33.39 22.57 10.59
CA PHE A 252 32.85 23.58 11.52
C PHE A 252 33.56 23.57 12.88
N GLN A 253 33.99 22.41 13.36
CA GLN A 253 34.82 22.32 14.57
C GLN A 253 36.20 22.96 14.36
N ARG A 254 36.83 22.76 13.18
CA ARG A 254 38.08 23.44 12.79
C ARG A 254 37.91 24.96 12.69
N VAL A 255 36.78 25.45 12.17
CA VAL A 255 36.44 26.89 12.23
C VAL A 255 36.40 27.39 13.68
N LEU A 256 35.86 26.61 14.63
CA LEU A 256 35.76 27.01 16.04
C LEU A 256 37.09 26.89 16.82
N GLU A 257 38.07 26.15 16.30
CA GLU A 257 39.45 26.16 16.79
C GLU A 257 40.20 27.45 16.36
N LEU A 258 39.92 27.95 15.16
CA LEU A 258 40.53 29.16 14.59
C LEU A 258 39.83 30.45 15.07
N ASP A 259 38.49 30.45 15.08
CA ASP A 259 37.62 31.52 15.57
C ASP A 259 36.58 30.95 16.53
N HIS A 260 36.92 30.95 17.82
CA HIS A 260 36.05 30.44 18.88
C HIS A 260 34.73 31.23 19.08
N LYS A 261 34.59 32.42 18.46
CA LYS A 261 33.40 33.27 18.55
C LYS A 261 32.48 33.11 17.33
N ASN A 262 32.82 32.26 16.36
CA ASN A 262 32.10 32.13 15.10
C ASN A 262 30.66 31.59 15.28
N SER A 263 29.70 32.50 15.46
CA SER A 263 28.29 32.17 15.69
C SER A 263 27.69 31.34 14.56
N GLN A 264 28.12 31.58 13.32
CA GLN A 264 27.69 30.82 12.15
C GLN A 264 28.19 29.36 12.21
N ALA A 265 29.47 29.10 12.50
CA ALA A 265 29.96 27.73 12.65
C ALA A 265 29.32 27.01 13.85
N GLN A 266 29.04 27.70 14.97
CA GLN A 266 28.29 27.12 16.09
C GLN A 266 26.85 26.73 15.69
N GLN A 267 26.22 27.44 14.76
CA GLN A 267 24.90 27.09 14.22
C GLN A 267 24.97 25.94 13.22
N GLU A 268 25.90 26.00 12.26
CA GLU A 268 26.03 24.96 11.23
C GLU A 268 26.52 23.62 11.79
N LEU A 269 27.32 23.63 12.86
CA LEU A 269 27.65 22.42 13.63
C LEU A 269 26.39 21.78 14.25
N LYS A 270 25.48 22.58 14.81
CA LYS A 270 24.19 22.09 15.34
C LYS A 270 23.31 21.51 14.22
N ASN A 271 23.28 22.17 13.06
CA ASN A 271 22.60 21.66 11.86
C ASN A 271 23.18 20.29 11.46
N ALA A 272 24.51 20.16 11.38
CA ALA A 272 25.19 18.91 11.04
C ALA A 272 24.91 17.78 12.06
N THR A 273 24.97 18.05 13.36
CA THR A 273 24.59 17.06 14.39
C THR A 273 23.11 16.66 14.31
N THR A 274 22.23 17.57 13.88
CA THR A 274 20.79 17.29 13.70
C THR A 274 20.55 16.36 12.50
N VAL A 275 21.28 16.55 11.39
CA VAL A 275 21.26 15.61 10.25
C VAL A 275 21.75 14.22 10.68
N LEU A 276 22.83 14.12 11.45
CA LEU A 276 23.36 12.83 11.93
C LEU A 276 22.36 12.05 12.79
N GLU A 277 21.61 12.72 13.67
CA GLU A 277 20.57 12.04 14.45
C GLU A 277 19.38 11.62 13.58
N TYR A 278 19.01 12.40 12.55
CA TYR A 278 17.99 11.97 11.58
C TYR A 278 18.43 10.77 10.71
N GLU A 279 19.71 10.67 10.34
CA GLU A 279 20.26 9.49 9.67
C GLU A 279 20.13 8.24 10.56
N LYS A 280 20.63 8.33 11.78
CA LYS A 280 20.61 7.23 12.78
C LYS A 280 19.19 6.77 13.14
N ILE A 281 18.24 7.70 13.28
CA ILE A 281 16.81 7.35 13.47
C ILE A 281 16.26 6.66 12.21
N ALA A 282 16.60 7.17 11.02
CA ALA A 282 16.14 6.59 9.76
C ALA A 282 16.66 5.17 9.52
N GLU A 283 17.93 4.87 9.85
CA GLU A 283 18.49 3.51 9.78
C GLU A 283 17.70 2.56 10.69
N VAL A 284 17.58 2.91 11.98
CA VAL A 284 16.92 2.10 13.00
C VAL A 284 15.41 1.90 12.72
N ASP A 285 14.71 2.89 12.16
CA ASP A 285 13.30 2.74 11.78
C ASP A 285 13.12 2.10 10.38
N PHE A 286 14.13 2.09 9.51
CA PHE A 286 14.12 1.31 8.26
C PHE A 286 14.17 -0.20 8.55
N GLU A 287 15.01 -0.62 9.50
CA GLU A 287 15.06 -2.02 9.98
C GLU A 287 13.72 -2.48 10.55
N LYS A 288 13.07 -1.63 11.37
CA LYS A 288 11.70 -1.87 11.89
C LYS A 288 10.62 -1.77 10.81
N ARG A 289 10.96 -1.35 9.59
CA ARG A 289 10.05 -1.10 8.47
C ARG A 289 9.02 0.02 8.71
N ASP A 290 9.30 0.94 9.63
CA ASP A 290 8.53 2.18 9.80
C ASP A 290 8.96 3.24 8.77
N PHE A 291 8.71 2.91 7.50
CA PHE A 291 9.05 3.74 6.35
C PHE A 291 8.40 5.14 6.40
N ARG A 292 7.36 5.34 7.24
CA ARG A 292 6.74 6.66 7.45
C ARG A 292 7.66 7.59 8.24
N LYS A 293 8.29 7.10 9.31
CA LYS A 293 9.32 7.85 10.03
C LYS A 293 10.57 8.07 9.18
N VAL A 294 11.01 7.06 8.43
CA VAL A 294 12.17 7.22 7.50
C VAL A 294 11.93 8.36 6.51
N VAL A 295 10.75 8.43 5.88
CA VAL A 295 10.38 9.54 4.99
C VAL A 295 10.39 10.89 5.73
N PHE A 296 9.85 10.97 6.95
CA PHE A 296 9.89 12.19 7.77
C PHE A 296 11.31 12.63 8.12
N CYS A 297 12.17 11.71 8.58
CA CYS A 297 13.58 11.99 8.91
C CYS A 297 14.37 12.44 7.67
N MET A 298 14.15 11.81 6.51
CA MET A 298 14.75 12.25 5.26
C MET A 298 14.23 13.61 4.80
N ASP A 299 12.93 13.91 4.98
CA ASP A 299 12.38 15.24 4.70
C ASP A 299 13.00 16.33 5.59
N ARG A 300 13.22 16.05 6.89
CA ARG A 300 13.92 16.98 7.79
C ARG A 300 15.41 17.11 7.46
N ALA A 301 16.10 16.02 7.14
CA ALA A 301 17.51 16.06 6.75
C ALA A 301 17.72 16.85 5.45
N LEU A 302 16.79 16.76 4.49
CA LEU A 302 16.82 17.49 3.22
C LEU A 302 16.58 19.01 3.36
N GLU A 303 16.08 19.51 4.50
CA GLU A 303 16.03 20.95 4.78
C GLU A 303 17.43 21.55 5.01
N PHE A 304 18.40 20.73 5.43
CA PHE A 304 19.81 21.10 5.62
C PHE A 304 20.74 20.57 4.52
N ALA A 305 20.39 19.42 3.92
CA ALA A 305 21.19 18.73 2.91
C ALA A 305 20.49 18.63 1.53
N PRO A 306 20.08 19.76 0.91
CA PRO A 306 19.19 19.77 -0.25
C PRO A 306 19.80 19.14 -1.52
N ALA A 307 21.13 18.96 -1.58
CA ALA A 307 21.82 18.30 -2.69
C ALA A 307 22.10 16.80 -2.44
N CYS A 308 21.79 16.26 -1.26
CA CYS A 308 22.04 14.86 -0.95
C CYS A 308 21.16 13.91 -1.80
N HIS A 309 21.78 13.22 -2.77
CA HIS A 309 21.08 12.20 -3.56
C HIS A 309 20.70 10.98 -2.69
N ARG A 310 21.56 10.56 -1.76
CA ARG A 310 21.32 9.42 -0.85
C ARG A 310 20.00 9.56 -0.06
N PHE A 311 19.74 10.74 0.52
CA PHE A 311 18.49 11.00 1.24
C PHE A 311 17.26 11.00 0.33
N LYS A 312 17.37 11.58 -0.88
CA LYS A 312 16.29 11.56 -1.89
C LYS A 312 15.97 10.14 -2.35
N ILE A 313 17.00 9.32 -2.58
CA ILE A 313 16.90 7.90 -2.94
C ILE A 313 16.22 7.11 -1.83
N LEU A 314 16.71 7.20 -0.59
CA LEU A 314 16.15 6.47 0.57
C LEU A 314 14.69 6.87 0.82
N LYS A 315 14.38 8.18 0.74
CA LYS A 315 13.00 8.68 0.78
C LYS A 315 12.14 8.05 -0.31
N ALA A 316 12.64 8.00 -1.56
CA ALA A 316 11.89 7.46 -2.69
C ALA A 316 11.69 5.93 -2.62
N GLU A 317 12.68 5.19 -2.12
CA GLU A 317 12.57 3.76 -1.80
C GLU A 317 11.48 3.52 -0.75
N CYS A 318 11.51 4.26 0.36
CA CYS A 318 10.49 4.18 1.40
C CYS A 318 9.09 4.62 0.92
N LEU A 319 8.99 5.62 0.03
CA LEU A 319 7.72 6.00 -0.61
C LEU A 319 7.18 4.86 -1.49
N ALA A 320 8.03 4.18 -2.27
CA ALA A 320 7.62 3.02 -3.06
C ALA A 320 7.14 1.86 -2.17
N LEU A 321 7.85 1.58 -1.07
CA LEU A 321 7.48 0.55 -0.08
C LEU A 321 6.19 0.90 0.70
N LEU A 322 5.83 2.19 0.79
CA LEU A 322 4.54 2.69 1.31
C LEU A 322 3.41 2.72 0.27
N GLY A 323 3.66 2.30 -0.97
CA GLY A 323 2.69 2.36 -2.06
C GLY A 323 2.49 3.75 -2.70
N ARG A 324 3.30 4.74 -2.32
CA ARG A 324 3.24 6.13 -2.82
C ARG A 324 4.06 6.28 -4.12
N TYR A 325 3.77 5.41 -5.10
CA TYR A 325 4.55 5.27 -6.33
C TYR A 325 4.72 6.58 -7.13
N PRO A 326 3.72 7.47 -7.30
CA PRO A 326 3.91 8.69 -8.09
C PRO A 326 4.97 9.64 -7.51
N GLU A 327 5.05 9.74 -6.18
CA GLU A 327 6.03 10.58 -5.49
C GLU A 327 7.44 9.98 -5.59
N ALA A 328 7.56 8.66 -5.39
CA ALA A 328 8.80 7.93 -5.59
C ALA A 328 9.31 8.03 -7.04
N GLN A 329 8.42 7.87 -8.03
CA GLN A 329 8.73 7.99 -9.45
C GLN A 329 9.16 9.41 -9.84
N SER A 330 8.61 10.47 -9.24
CA SER A 330 9.08 11.84 -9.47
C SER A 330 10.53 12.00 -8.99
N VAL A 331 10.81 11.69 -7.72
CA VAL A 331 12.14 11.85 -7.13
C VAL A 331 13.19 11.03 -7.88
N ALA A 332 12.89 9.78 -8.24
CA ALA A 332 13.78 8.96 -9.06
C ALA A 332 13.98 9.54 -10.47
N SER A 333 12.92 10.06 -11.11
CA SER A 333 13.03 10.66 -12.45
C SER A 333 13.80 11.96 -12.47
N ASP A 334 13.73 12.76 -11.40
CA ASP A 334 14.47 14.02 -11.28
C ASP A 334 15.97 13.77 -11.03
N ILE A 335 16.33 12.71 -10.29
CA ILE A 335 17.72 12.26 -10.20
C ILE A 335 18.21 11.74 -11.56
N LEU A 336 17.43 10.89 -12.25
CA LEU A 336 17.78 10.32 -13.56
C LEU A 336 17.86 11.36 -14.69
N ARG A 337 17.33 12.57 -14.47
CA ARG A 337 17.48 13.73 -15.37
C ARG A 337 18.87 14.38 -15.26
N MET A 338 19.49 14.29 -14.08
CA MET A 338 20.82 14.84 -13.77
C MET A 338 21.93 13.79 -13.95
N ASP A 339 21.65 12.55 -13.54
CA ASP A 339 22.53 11.38 -13.60
C ASP A 339 21.72 10.18 -14.08
N SER A 340 21.69 9.97 -15.40
CA SER A 340 20.96 8.87 -16.03
C SER A 340 21.58 7.48 -15.78
N THR A 341 22.79 7.45 -15.23
CA THR A 341 23.53 6.25 -14.84
C THR A 341 23.31 5.83 -13.38
N ASN A 342 22.54 6.60 -12.61
CA ASN A 342 22.35 6.39 -11.18
C ASN A 342 21.67 5.03 -10.86
N ALA A 343 22.45 4.06 -10.39
CA ALA A 343 21.98 2.69 -10.18
C ALA A 343 20.81 2.61 -9.18
N ASP A 344 20.88 3.34 -8.06
CA ASP A 344 19.82 3.35 -7.05
C ASP A 344 18.53 4.00 -7.56
N ALA A 345 18.60 5.10 -8.32
CA ALA A 345 17.40 5.72 -8.89
C ALA A 345 16.76 4.84 -9.99
N LEU A 346 17.57 4.09 -10.76
CA LEU A 346 17.08 3.04 -11.66
C LEU A 346 16.40 1.91 -10.87
N TYR A 347 16.99 1.49 -9.74
CA TYR A 347 16.40 0.50 -8.84
C TYR A 347 15.06 0.95 -8.25
N VAL A 348 14.96 2.16 -7.69
CA VAL A 348 13.69 2.71 -7.16
C VAL A 348 12.61 2.82 -8.25
N ARG A 349 13.00 3.20 -9.47
CA ARG A 349 12.10 3.23 -10.63
C ARG A 349 11.59 1.83 -11.00
N GLY A 350 12.46 0.81 -10.94
CA GLY A 350 12.07 -0.59 -11.07
C GLY A 350 11.16 -1.08 -9.94
N LEU A 351 11.45 -0.67 -8.70
CA LEU A 351 10.71 -1.04 -7.49
C LEU A 351 9.27 -0.55 -7.51
N CYS A 352 9.04 0.68 -7.97
CA CYS A 352 7.70 1.22 -8.21
C CYS A 352 6.91 0.33 -9.19
N LEU A 353 7.49 0.08 -10.36
CA LEU A 353 6.85 -0.73 -11.42
C LEU A 353 6.61 -2.18 -10.97
N TYR A 354 7.47 -2.73 -10.11
CA TYR A 354 7.35 -4.08 -9.55
C TYR A 354 6.13 -4.22 -8.63
N TYR A 355 5.92 -3.27 -7.72
CA TYR A 355 4.74 -3.23 -6.84
C TYR A 355 3.47 -2.74 -7.55
N GLU A 356 3.59 -2.16 -8.75
CA GLU A 356 2.49 -1.91 -9.68
C GLU A 356 2.12 -3.13 -10.57
N ASP A 357 2.75 -4.30 -10.37
CA ASP A 357 2.61 -5.53 -11.20
C ASP A 357 2.98 -5.32 -12.69
N CYS A 358 3.78 -4.28 -12.99
CA CYS A 358 4.39 -4.03 -14.30
C CYS A 358 5.75 -4.75 -14.41
N ILE A 359 5.77 -6.05 -14.09
CA ILE A 359 6.98 -6.83 -13.80
C ILE A 359 7.99 -6.81 -14.97
N GLU A 360 7.53 -6.84 -16.23
CA GLU A 360 8.39 -6.77 -17.42
C GLU A 360 9.26 -5.50 -17.43
N LYS A 361 8.65 -4.35 -17.15
CA LYS A 361 9.34 -3.05 -17.12
C LYS A 361 10.22 -2.93 -15.89
N ALA A 362 9.77 -3.46 -14.74
CA ALA A 362 10.58 -3.50 -13.53
C ALA A 362 11.88 -4.28 -13.74
N VAL A 363 11.82 -5.47 -14.36
CA VAL A 363 13.01 -6.28 -14.67
C VAL A 363 13.96 -5.55 -15.63
N GLN A 364 13.45 -4.77 -16.59
CA GLN A 364 14.30 -3.93 -17.46
C GLN A 364 15.09 -2.90 -16.64
N PHE A 365 14.44 -2.17 -15.73
CA PHE A 365 15.12 -1.19 -14.87
C PHE A 365 16.09 -1.83 -13.87
N PHE A 366 15.76 -2.98 -13.27
CA PHE A 366 16.69 -3.69 -12.39
C PHE A 366 17.92 -4.21 -13.16
N VAL A 367 17.75 -4.72 -14.40
CA VAL A 367 18.88 -5.12 -15.25
C VAL A 367 19.70 -3.92 -15.73
N GLN A 368 19.08 -2.75 -15.91
CA GLN A 368 19.81 -1.51 -16.19
C GLN A 368 20.62 -1.06 -14.97
N ALA A 369 20.04 -1.07 -13.78
CA ALA A 369 20.75 -0.76 -12.52
C ALA A 369 21.97 -1.68 -12.33
N LEU A 370 21.79 -3.00 -12.51
CA LEU A 370 22.86 -4.00 -12.44
C LEU A 370 23.91 -3.89 -13.57
N ARG A 371 23.64 -3.14 -14.65
CA ARG A 371 24.64 -2.81 -15.67
C ARG A 371 25.50 -1.61 -15.23
N MET A 372 24.97 -0.71 -14.41
CA MET A 372 25.69 0.44 -13.87
C MET A 372 26.47 0.07 -12.59
N ALA A 373 25.89 -0.76 -11.74
CA ALA A 373 26.50 -1.31 -10.52
C ALA A 373 26.19 -2.82 -10.39
N PRO A 374 27.06 -3.72 -10.87
CA PRO A 374 26.83 -5.18 -10.86
C PRO A 374 26.73 -5.80 -9.45
N ASP A 375 27.27 -5.11 -8.46
CA ASP A 375 27.32 -5.41 -7.03
C ASP A 375 26.09 -4.88 -6.26
N HIS A 376 25.16 -4.18 -6.91
CA HIS A 376 23.99 -3.57 -6.27
C HIS A 376 22.99 -4.62 -5.75
N GLU A 377 23.19 -5.05 -4.50
CA GLU A 377 22.46 -6.14 -3.83
C GLU A 377 20.93 -6.02 -3.94
N LYS A 378 20.39 -4.83 -3.65
CA LYS A 378 18.94 -4.56 -3.68
C LYS A 378 18.35 -4.81 -5.07
N ALA A 379 19.02 -4.33 -6.13
CA ALA A 379 18.60 -4.58 -7.51
C ALA A 379 18.78 -6.04 -7.92
N CYS A 380 19.81 -6.73 -7.43
CA CYS A 380 20.03 -8.15 -7.68
C CYS A 380 18.87 -9.00 -7.11
N LEU A 381 18.55 -8.78 -5.82
CA LEU A 381 17.46 -9.47 -5.13
C LEU A 381 16.09 -9.16 -5.77
N ALA A 382 15.80 -7.89 -6.05
CA ALA A 382 14.55 -7.50 -6.70
C ALA A 382 14.43 -8.05 -8.12
N CYS A 383 15.52 -8.07 -8.91
CA CYS A 383 15.54 -8.68 -10.25
C CYS A 383 15.26 -10.20 -10.19
N ARG A 384 15.89 -10.90 -9.24
CA ARG A 384 15.68 -12.34 -8.99
C ARG A 384 14.23 -12.62 -8.60
N ASN A 385 13.69 -11.90 -7.63
CA ASN A 385 12.34 -12.10 -7.13
C ASN A 385 11.30 -11.76 -8.20
N ALA A 386 11.47 -10.66 -8.95
CA ALA A 386 10.60 -10.30 -10.07
C ALA A 386 10.56 -11.37 -11.17
N LYS A 387 11.72 -11.92 -11.56
CA LYS A 387 11.83 -13.02 -12.54
C LYS A 387 11.16 -14.31 -12.03
N ALA A 388 11.43 -14.70 -10.78
CA ALA A 388 10.88 -15.92 -10.19
C ALA A 388 9.36 -15.83 -9.99
N LEU A 389 8.86 -14.69 -9.50
CA LEU A 389 7.43 -14.41 -9.30
C LEU A 389 6.68 -14.44 -10.63
N LYS A 390 7.26 -13.87 -11.70
CA LYS A 390 6.73 -14.00 -13.05
C LYS A 390 6.67 -15.46 -13.51
N ALA A 391 7.78 -16.20 -13.40
CA ALA A 391 7.87 -17.58 -13.87
C ALA A 391 6.83 -18.49 -13.18
N LYS A 392 6.78 -18.50 -11.84
CA LYS A 392 5.80 -19.29 -11.08
C LYS A 392 4.35 -18.87 -11.36
N LYS A 393 4.09 -17.55 -11.51
CA LYS A 393 2.77 -17.04 -11.94
C LYS A 393 2.39 -17.58 -13.32
N GLU A 394 3.29 -17.56 -14.30
CA GLU A 394 3.04 -18.10 -15.64
C GLU A 394 2.88 -19.63 -15.66
N ASP A 395 3.71 -20.37 -14.92
CA ASP A 395 3.67 -21.82 -14.90
C ASP A 395 2.43 -22.36 -14.17
N GLY A 396 2.00 -21.71 -13.08
CA GLY A 396 0.70 -21.99 -12.47
C GLY A 396 -0.46 -21.74 -13.43
N ASN A 397 -0.40 -20.68 -14.23
CA ASN A 397 -1.39 -20.42 -15.30
C ASN A 397 -1.34 -21.50 -16.41
N LYS A 398 -0.17 -22.01 -16.78
CA LYS A 398 0.00 -23.12 -17.74
C LYS A 398 -0.56 -24.43 -17.18
N ALA A 399 -0.27 -24.76 -15.91
CA ALA A 399 -0.77 -25.95 -15.23
C ALA A 399 -2.31 -25.93 -15.10
N PHE A 400 -2.89 -24.79 -14.71
CA PHE A 400 -4.34 -24.60 -14.65
C PHE A 400 -5.01 -24.79 -16.01
N LYS A 401 -4.46 -24.21 -17.09
CA LYS A 401 -4.96 -24.39 -18.46
C LYS A 401 -4.87 -25.84 -18.97
N LYS A 402 -3.91 -26.63 -18.45
CA LYS A 402 -3.79 -28.07 -18.71
C LYS A 402 -4.68 -28.94 -17.80
N GLY A 403 -5.48 -28.35 -16.92
CA GLY A 403 -6.31 -29.08 -15.95
C GLY A 403 -5.54 -29.72 -14.80
N ASN A 404 -4.22 -29.54 -14.69
CA ASN A 404 -3.43 -30.03 -13.56
C ASN A 404 -3.56 -29.06 -12.38
N TYR A 405 -4.70 -29.13 -11.71
CA TYR A 405 -5.06 -28.23 -10.62
C TYR A 405 -4.16 -28.40 -9.38
N LYS A 406 -3.66 -29.60 -9.07
CA LYS A 406 -2.73 -29.81 -7.94
C LYS A 406 -1.43 -29.02 -8.13
N LEU A 407 -0.78 -29.21 -9.28
CA LEU A 407 0.43 -28.47 -9.65
C LEU A 407 0.19 -26.96 -9.74
N ALA A 408 -0.99 -26.52 -10.21
CA ALA A 408 -1.33 -25.10 -10.23
C ALA A 408 -1.44 -24.50 -8.81
N TYR A 409 -2.04 -25.22 -7.86
CA TYR A 409 -2.12 -24.81 -6.46
C TYR A 409 -0.73 -24.70 -5.81
N GLU A 410 0.13 -25.70 -6.05
CA GLU A 410 1.51 -25.72 -5.58
C GLU A 410 2.30 -24.51 -6.13
N LEU A 411 2.31 -24.31 -7.45
CA LEU A 411 3.03 -23.21 -8.11
C LEU A 411 2.55 -21.81 -7.66
N TYR A 412 1.25 -21.61 -7.41
CA TYR A 412 0.75 -20.35 -6.84
C TYR A 412 1.11 -20.17 -5.36
N THR A 413 1.18 -21.27 -4.59
CA THR A 413 1.62 -21.25 -3.18
C THR A 413 3.10 -20.91 -3.06
N GLU A 414 3.94 -21.49 -3.91
CA GLU A 414 5.36 -21.09 -4.03
C GLU A 414 5.50 -19.63 -4.46
N ALA A 415 4.69 -19.15 -5.42
CA ALA A 415 4.73 -17.77 -5.89
C ALA A 415 4.44 -16.75 -4.77
N LEU A 416 3.46 -17.03 -3.91
CA LEU A 416 3.14 -16.22 -2.72
C LEU A 416 4.31 -16.15 -1.72
N GLY A 417 5.19 -17.16 -1.70
CA GLY A 417 6.38 -17.20 -0.86
C GLY A 417 7.58 -16.39 -1.36
N ILE A 418 7.57 -15.89 -2.61
CA ILE A 418 8.71 -15.18 -3.22
C ILE A 418 8.82 -13.74 -2.72
N ASP A 419 7.69 -13.03 -2.59
CA ASP A 419 7.62 -11.73 -1.93
C ASP A 419 6.25 -11.55 -1.27
N PRO A 420 6.13 -11.86 0.04
CA PRO A 420 4.90 -11.64 0.80
C PRO A 420 4.40 -10.18 0.81
N ASN A 421 5.27 -9.21 0.50
CA ASN A 421 4.95 -7.78 0.53
C ASN A 421 4.35 -7.25 -0.77
N ASN A 422 4.36 -8.01 -1.87
CA ASN A 422 3.83 -7.54 -3.15
C ASN A 422 2.28 -7.62 -3.19
N ILE A 423 1.63 -6.69 -2.50
CA ILE A 423 0.17 -6.62 -2.30
C ILE A 423 -0.62 -6.91 -3.58
N LYS A 424 -0.36 -6.15 -4.66
CA LYS A 424 -1.10 -6.26 -5.93
C LYS A 424 -0.89 -7.59 -6.65
N THR A 425 0.31 -8.18 -6.57
CA THR A 425 0.56 -9.49 -7.20
C THR A 425 0.01 -10.63 -6.35
N ASN A 426 0.13 -10.53 -5.03
CA ASN A 426 -0.35 -11.54 -4.10
C ASN A 426 -1.88 -11.62 -4.10
N ALA A 427 -2.60 -10.50 -4.19
CA ALA A 427 -4.06 -10.51 -4.39
C ALA A 427 -4.49 -11.29 -5.65
N LYS A 428 -3.75 -11.13 -6.75
CA LYS A 428 -3.96 -11.88 -8.00
C LYS A 428 -3.61 -13.36 -7.86
N LEU A 429 -2.53 -13.70 -7.16
CA LEU A 429 -2.13 -15.08 -6.89
C LEU A 429 -3.12 -15.81 -5.99
N TYR A 430 -3.60 -15.17 -4.92
CA TYR A 430 -4.67 -15.69 -4.06
C TYR A 430 -5.97 -15.93 -4.84
N CYS A 431 -6.45 -14.95 -5.62
CA CYS A 431 -7.65 -15.14 -6.46
C CYS A 431 -7.48 -16.25 -7.51
N ASN A 432 -6.28 -16.40 -8.06
CA ASN A 432 -5.95 -17.51 -8.95
C ASN A 432 -6.01 -18.85 -8.18
N ARG A 433 -5.39 -18.95 -7.00
CA ARG A 433 -5.37 -20.17 -6.17
C ARG A 433 -6.75 -20.55 -5.63
N GLY A 434 -7.58 -19.58 -5.23
CA GLY A 434 -8.99 -19.80 -4.91
C GLY A 434 -9.79 -20.32 -6.11
N THR A 435 -9.49 -19.85 -7.34
CA THR A 435 -10.06 -20.43 -8.57
C THR A 435 -9.61 -21.88 -8.79
N VAL A 436 -8.41 -22.27 -8.35
CA VAL A 436 -7.97 -23.68 -8.33
C VAL A 436 -8.74 -24.49 -7.28
N ASN A 437 -8.89 -23.98 -6.06
CA ASN A 437 -9.61 -24.65 -4.98
C ASN A 437 -11.06 -24.92 -5.36
N SER A 438 -11.76 -23.95 -5.97
CA SER A 438 -13.11 -24.14 -6.54
C SER A 438 -13.15 -25.28 -7.57
N LYS A 439 -12.16 -25.39 -8.46
CA LYS A 439 -12.06 -26.53 -9.41
C LYS A 439 -11.71 -27.87 -8.75
N LEU A 440 -11.08 -27.85 -7.57
CA LEU A 440 -10.84 -29.02 -6.72
C LEU A 440 -12.02 -29.35 -5.78
N ARG A 441 -13.17 -28.65 -5.89
CA ARG A 441 -14.33 -28.71 -4.98
C ARG A 441 -14.01 -28.36 -3.51
N LYS A 442 -12.91 -27.65 -3.30
CA LYS A 442 -12.46 -27.05 -2.03
C LYS A 442 -13.06 -25.64 -1.91
N LEU A 443 -14.35 -25.56 -1.58
CA LEU A 443 -15.10 -24.29 -1.63
C LEU A 443 -14.73 -23.35 -0.48
N GLU A 444 -14.58 -23.85 0.74
CA GLU A 444 -14.17 -23.02 1.88
C GLU A 444 -12.73 -22.50 1.70
N GLU A 445 -11.79 -23.33 1.24
CA GLU A 445 -10.44 -22.86 0.92
C GLU A 445 -10.39 -21.92 -0.30
N ALA A 446 -11.44 -21.89 -1.15
CA ALA A 446 -11.60 -20.89 -2.19
C ALA A 446 -12.13 -19.57 -1.63
N ILE A 447 -13.05 -19.61 -0.66
CA ILE A 447 -13.58 -18.45 0.07
C ILE A 447 -12.45 -17.78 0.87
N ASP A 448 -11.62 -18.55 1.57
CA ASP A 448 -10.45 -18.06 2.31
C ASP A 448 -9.44 -17.37 1.38
N ASP A 449 -9.05 -18.02 0.27
CA ASP A 449 -8.12 -17.43 -0.69
C ASP A 449 -8.67 -16.14 -1.30
N CYS A 450 -9.94 -16.11 -1.73
CA CYS A 450 -10.54 -14.88 -2.26
C CYS A 450 -10.71 -13.80 -1.17
N THR A 451 -10.95 -14.19 0.08
CA THR A 451 -10.97 -13.27 1.23
C THR A 451 -9.58 -12.68 1.51
N ASN A 452 -8.52 -13.46 1.38
CA ASN A 452 -7.15 -12.97 1.53
C ASN A 452 -6.71 -12.09 0.35
N ALA A 453 -7.20 -12.36 -0.86
CA ALA A 453 -7.07 -11.43 -1.99
C ALA A 453 -7.76 -10.09 -1.72
N VAL A 454 -9.00 -10.09 -1.20
CA VAL A 454 -9.76 -8.89 -0.85
C VAL A 454 -9.14 -8.10 0.31
N LYS A 455 -8.54 -8.77 1.31
CA LYS A 455 -7.80 -8.10 2.40
C LYS A 455 -6.56 -7.35 1.91
N LEU A 456 -5.98 -7.76 0.79
CA LEU A 456 -4.80 -7.13 0.19
C LEU A 456 -5.19 -6.03 -0.81
N ASP A 457 -6.14 -6.29 -1.69
CA ASP A 457 -6.62 -5.34 -2.69
C ASP A 457 -8.15 -5.32 -2.72
N ASP A 458 -8.74 -4.37 -1.97
CA ASP A 458 -10.19 -4.22 -1.86
C ASP A 458 -10.82 -3.59 -3.12
N THR A 459 -9.99 -3.17 -4.09
CA THR A 459 -10.42 -2.73 -5.43
C THR A 459 -10.49 -3.89 -6.42
N TYR A 460 -9.98 -5.08 -6.06
CA TYR A 460 -9.86 -6.21 -6.98
C TYR A 460 -11.17 -6.97 -7.17
N VAL A 461 -12.08 -6.39 -7.96
CA VAL A 461 -13.44 -6.88 -8.33
C VAL A 461 -13.48 -8.38 -8.67
N LYS A 462 -12.43 -8.94 -9.28
CA LYS A 462 -12.36 -10.37 -9.63
C LYS A 462 -12.32 -11.31 -8.41
N ALA A 463 -11.73 -10.88 -7.29
CA ALA A 463 -11.74 -11.66 -6.05
C ALA A 463 -13.13 -11.69 -5.43
N TYR A 464 -13.84 -10.55 -5.43
CA TYR A 464 -15.24 -10.48 -5.02
C TYR A 464 -16.15 -11.35 -5.89
N LEU A 465 -16.06 -11.26 -7.22
CA LEU A 465 -16.81 -12.14 -8.15
C LEU A 465 -16.55 -13.63 -7.89
N ARG A 466 -15.31 -14.02 -7.59
CA ARG A 466 -14.96 -15.41 -7.26
C ARG A 466 -15.51 -15.84 -5.92
N ARG A 467 -15.41 -14.99 -4.89
CA ARG A 467 -15.91 -15.30 -3.55
C ARG A 467 -17.44 -15.36 -3.53
N ALA A 468 -18.12 -14.41 -4.17
CA ALA A 468 -19.57 -14.41 -4.34
C ALA A 468 -20.08 -15.68 -5.02
N GLN A 469 -19.40 -16.18 -6.05
CA GLN A 469 -19.76 -17.47 -6.65
C GLN A 469 -19.53 -18.64 -5.69
N CYS A 470 -18.44 -18.64 -4.90
CA CYS A 470 -18.23 -19.70 -3.91
C CYS A 470 -19.30 -19.65 -2.79
N TYR A 471 -19.75 -18.46 -2.37
CA TYR A 471 -20.87 -18.29 -1.45
C TYR A 471 -22.21 -18.74 -2.04
N MET A 472 -22.44 -18.58 -3.35
CA MET A 472 -23.59 -19.21 -4.03
C MET A 472 -23.47 -20.74 -4.01
N ASP A 473 -22.27 -21.27 -4.30
CA ASP A 473 -21.98 -22.71 -4.33
C ASP A 473 -22.05 -23.37 -2.92
N THR A 474 -21.94 -22.60 -1.83
CA THR A 474 -22.08 -23.05 -0.42
C THR A 474 -23.38 -22.59 0.26
N GLU A 475 -24.35 -22.08 -0.51
CA GLU A 475 -25.66 -21.59 -0.03
C GLU A 475 -25.61 -20.42 0.98
N GLN A 476 -24.47 -19.72 1.09
CA GLN A 476 -24.24 -18.54 1.92
C GLN A 476 -24.76 -17.27 1.21
N TYR A 477 -26.04 -17.27 0.85
CA TYR A 477 -26.63 -16.29 -0.07
C TYR A 477 -26.54 -14.82 0.41
N GLU A 478 -26.58 -14.55 1.72
CA GLU A 478 -26.36 -13.21 2.27
C GLU A 478 -24.97 -12.63 1.98
N ASP A 479 -23.93 -13.47 1.99
CA ASP A 479 -22.55 -13.06 1.70
C ASP A 479 -22.35 -12.92 0.19
N ALA A 480 -22.96 -13.81 -0.62
CA ALA A 480 -23.00 -13.69 -2.07
C ALA A 480 -23.65 -12.37 -2.54
N VAL A 481 -24.80 -12.00 -1.97
CA VAL A 481 -25.48 -10.74 -2.31
C VAL A 481 -24.63 -9.53 -1.92
N ARG A 482 -23.99 -9.53 -0.75
CA ARG A 482 -23.10 -8.42 -0.32
C ARG A 482 -21.91 -8.23 -1.25
N ASP A 483 -21.25 -9.30 -1.66
CA ASP A 483 -20.11 -9.22 -2.59
C ASP A 483 -20.55 -8.82 -4.01
N TYR A 484 -21.64 -9.39 -4.54
CA TYR A 484 -22.18 -8.96 -5.83
C TYR A 484 -22.70 -7.52 -5.82
N GLU A 485 -23.20 -7.02 -4.68
CA GLU A 485 -23.58 -5.62 -4.54
C GLU A 485 -22.36 -4.70 -4.61
N LYS A 486 -21.28 -4.97 -3.85
CA LYS A 486 -20.04 -4.17 -3.96
C LYS A 486 -19.52 -4.20 -5.40
N VAL A 487 -19.51 -5.36 -6.06
CA VAL A 487 -19.12 -5.50 -7.47
C VAL A 487 -19.98 -4.62 -8.39
N TYR A 488 -21.30 -4.63 -8.25
CA TYR A 488 -22.20 -3.80 -9.08
C TYR A 488 -22.11 -2.31 -8.74
N GLN A 489 -21.84 -1.94 -7.49
CA GLN A 489 -21.58 -0.55 -7.09
C GLN A 489 -20.30 0.00 -7.74
N THR A 490 -19.22 -0.80 -7.79
CA THR A 490 -17.95 -0.45 -8.45
C THR A 490 -18.05 -0.49 -9.98
N GLU A 491 -18.57 -1.58 -10.55
CA GLU A 491 -18.68 -1.82 -11.98
C GLU A 491 -20.15 -2.08 -12.38
N LYS A 492 -20.85 -1.03 -12.81
CA LYS A 492 -22.29 -1.01 -13.11
C LYS A 492 -22.65 -1.70 -14.46
N THR A 493 -22.15 -2.92 -14.68
CA THR A 493 -22.40 -3.69 -15.90
C THR A 493 -23.77 -4.39 -15.85
N LYS A 494 -24.31 -4.75 -17.02
CA LYS A 494 -25.53 -5.57 -17.11
C LYS A 494 -25.33 -6.97 -16.52
N GLU A 495 -24.13 -7.54 -16.68
CA GLU A 495 -23.75 -8.84 -16.17
C GLU A 495 -23.73 -8.86 -14.63
N HIS A 496 -23.09 -7.88 -14.00
CA HIS A 496 -23.06 -7.75 -12.54
C HIS A 496 -24.45 -7.49 -11.96
N LYS A 497 -25.30 -6.72 -12.65
CA LYS A 497 -26.71 -6.56 -12.26
C LYS A 497 -27.48 -7.89 -12.30
N GLN A 498 -27.22 -8.74 -13.30
CA GLN A 498 -27.85 -10.05 -13.41
C GLN A 498 -27.36 -11.02 -12.33
N LEU A 499 -26.05 -11.05 -12.06
CA LEU A 499 -25.48 -11.86 -10.96
C LEU A 499 -26.07 -11.45 -9.60
N LEU A 500 -26.17 -10.14 -9.33
CA LEU A 500 -26.83 -9.61 -8.15
C LEU A 500 -28.31 -10.00 -8.07
N LYS A 501 -29.09 -9.87 -9.16
CA LYS A 501 -30.50 -10.31 -9.18
C LYS A 501 -30.62 -11.82 -8.93
N ASN A 502 -29.76 -12.64 -9.53
CA ASN A 502 -29.76 -14.09 -9.32
C ASN A 502 -29.50 -14.42 -7.84
N ALA A 503 -28.48 -13.82 -7.23
CA ALA A 503 -28.18 -14.02 -5.81
C ALA A 503 -29.32 -13.54 -4.90
N GLN A 504 -29.97 -12.43 -5.24
CA GLN A 504 -31.17 -11.94 -4.53
C GLN A 504 -32.37 -12.90 -4.67
N VAL A 505 -32.55 -13.55 -5.83
CA VAL A 505 -33.61 -14.56 -6.03
C VAL A 505 -33.33 -15.83 -5.23
N GLU A 506 -32.08 -16.34 -5.21
CA GLU A 506 -31.75 -17.48 -4.35
C GLU A 506 -31.84 -17.14 -2.85
N LEU A 507 -31.47 -15.92 -2.44
CA LEU A 507 -31.68 -15.43 -1.07
C LEU A 507 -33.17 -15.32 -0.70
N LYS A 508 -34.05 -14.94 -1.64
CA LYS A 508 -35.51 -14.99 -1.44
C LYS A 508 -36.01 -16.44 -1.34
N LYS A 509 -35.45 -17.38 -2.11
CA LYS A 509 -35.81 -18.81 -2.07
C LYS A 509 -35.39 -19.48 -0.77
N SER A 510 -34.17 -19.27 -0.29
CA SER A 510 -33.69 -19.87 0.98
C SER A 510 -34.49 -19.39 2.19
N LYS A 511 -35.01 -18.16 2.14
CA LYS A 511 -35.89 -17.55 3.16
C LYS A 511 -37.39 -17.82 2.93
N ARG A 512 -37.76 -18.56 1.89
CA ARG A 512 -39.16 -18.77 1.51
C ARG A 512 -39.83 -19.74 2.48
N LYS A 513 -40.89 -19.26 3.15
CA LYS A 513 -41.73 -20.09 4.02
C LYS A 513 -42.36 -21.24 3.22
N ASP A 514 -42.30 -22.46 3.76
CA ASP A 514 -43.05 -23.61 3.27
C ASP A 514 -44.47 -23.59 3.86
N TYR A 515 -45.42 -23.02 3.12
CA TYR A 515 -46.80 -22.86 3.57
C TYR A 515 -47.54 -24.20 3.73
N TYR A 516 -47.16 -25.22 2.96
CA TYR A 516 -47.74 -26.57 3.08
C TYR A 516 -47.35 -27.20 4.42
N LYS A 517 -46.08 -27.08 4.83
CA LYS A 517 -45.56 -27.50 6.13
C LYS A 517 -46.12 -26.67 7.30
N ILE A 518 -46.32 -25.37 7.11
CA ILE A 518 -46.93 -24.46 8.10
C ILE A 518 -48.41 -24.78 8.37
N LEU A 519 -49.16 -25.30 7.38
CA LEU A 519 -50.51 -25.85 7.63
C LEU A 519 -50.48 -27.34 8.03
N GLY A 520 -49.45 -28.09 7.64
CA GLY A 520 -49.34 -29.53 7.88
C GLY A 520 -50.13 -30.38 6.88
N VAL A 521 -50.14 -29.96 5.61
CA VAL A 521 -50.80 -30.64 4.50
C VAL A 521 -49.80 -30.91 3.36
N ASN A 522 -50.08 -31.90 2.52
CA ASN A 522 -49.24 -32.21 1.36
C ASN A 522 -49.44 -31.19 0.22
N LYS A 523 -48.48 -31.09 -0.71
CA LYS A 523 -48.57 -30.18 -1.87
C LYS A 523 -49.80 -30.45 -2.76
N ASN A 524 -50.22 -31.70 -2.85
CA ASN A 524 -51.41 -32.14 -3.58
C ASN A 524 -52.73 -32.00 -2.80
N ALA A 525 -52.74 -31.39 -1.61
CA ALA A 525 -53.95 -31.24 -0.81
C ALA A 525 -55.02 -30.40 -1.51
N SER A 526 -56.27 -30.85 -1.36
CA SER A 526 -57.48 -30.18 -1.80
C SER A 526 -57.77 -28.90 -1.00
N GLU A 527 -58.62 -28.03 -1.55
CA GLU A 527 -58.98 -26.76 -0.92
C GLU A 527 -59.66 -26.97 0.45
N ASP A 528 -60.44 -28.05 0.61
CA ASP A 528 -61.13 -28.34 1.86
C ASP A 528 -60.24 -28.99 2.91
N GLU A 529 -59.20 -29.74 2.51
CA GLU A 529 -58.12 -30.16 3.41
C GLU A 529 -57.31 -28.96 3.90
N ILE A 530 -57.00 -28.00 3.02
CA ILE A 530 -56.32 -26.73 3.36
C ILE A 530 -57.18 -25.93 4.36
N LYS A 531 -58.50 -25.78 4.12
CA LYS A 531 -59.45 -25.16 5.07
C LYS A 531 -59.52 -25.91 6.41
N LYS A 532 -59.56 -27.24 6.39
CA LYS A 532 -59.64 -28.08 7.60
C LYS A 532 -58.36 -28.01 8.43
N ALA A 533 -57.20 -27.97 7.78
CA ALA A 533 -55.91 -27.78 8.42
C ALA A 533 -55.76 -26.37 9.01
N TYR A 534 -56.15 -25.33 8.27
CA TYR A 534 -56.20 -23.94 8.77
C TYR A 534 -57.06 -23.84 10.03
N ARG A 535 -58.31 -24.33 10.01
CA ARG A 535 -59.18 -24.34 11.22
C ARG A 535 -58.48 -24.98 12.42
N LYS A 536 -57.87 -26.15 12.24
CA LYS A 536 -57.18 -26.87 13.31
C LYS A 536 -55.96 -26.11 13.84
N ARG A 537 -55.11 -25.57 12.95
CA ARG A 537 -53.89 -24.83 13.32
C ARG A 537 -54.22 -23.48 13.96
N ALA A 538 -55.17 -22.72 13.41
CA ALA A 538 -55.63 -21.44 13.97
C ALA A 538 -56.18 -21.62 15.40
N LEU A 539 -57.03 -22.63 15.65
CA LEU A 539 -57.55 -22.94 16.98
C LEU A 539 -56.49 -23.50 17.96
N MET A 540 -55.33 -23.93 17.49
CA MET A 540 -54.20 -24.34 18.36
C MET A 540 -53.31 -23.16 18.75
N HIS A 541 -53.15 -22.16 17.87
CA HIS A 541 -52.23 -21.03 18.06
C HIS A 541 -52.93 -19.69 18.42
N HIS A 542 -54.27 -19.68 18.53
CA HIS A 542 -55.06 -18.47 18.81
C HIS A 542 -54.59 -17.76 20.10
N PRO A 543 -54.41 -16.42 20.12
CA PRO A 543 -53.88 -15.69 21.28
C PRO A 543 -54.61 -16.00 22.60
N ASP A 544 -55.94 -15.97 22.59
CA ASP A 544 -56.80 -16.20 23.77
C ASP A 544 -56.49 -17.53 24.47
N ARG A 545 -56.12 -18.57 23.71
CA ARG A 545 -55.80 -19.92 24.21
C ARG A 545 -54.50 -19.94 25.02
N HIS A 546 -53.61 -18.97 24.78
CA HIS A 546 -52.29 -18.84 25.42
C HIS A 546 -52.21 -17.60 26.32
N SER A 547 -53.33 -16.93 26.56
CA SER A 547 -53.44 -15.74 27.43
C SER A 547 -52.90 -15.93 28.86
N GLY A 548 -52.88 -17.17 29.38
CA GLY A 548 -52.26 -17.54 30.66
C GLY A 548 -50.83 -18.09 30.59
N ALA A 549 -50.20 -18.15 29.41
CA ALA A 549 -48.81 -18.60 29.24
C ALA A 549 -47.80 -17.49 29.53
N SER A 550 -46.50 -17.81 29.50
CA SER A 550 -45.45 -16.79 29.61
C SER A 550 -45.42 -15.88 28.37
N ALA A 551 -44.95 -14.64 28.53
CA ALA A 551 -44.89 -13.65 27.45
C ALA A 551 -44.04 -14.11 26.23
N GLU A 552 -43.05 -14.97 26.46
CA GLU A 552 -42.24 -15.57 25.39
C GLU A 552 -43.06 -16.59 24.58
N VAL A 553 -43.81 -17.47 25.26
CA VAL A 553 -44.70 -18.46 24.62
C VAL A 553 -45.85 -17.76 23.89
N GLN A 554 -46.47 -16.75 24.49
CA GLN A 554 -47.51 -15.93 23.83
C GLN A 554 -47.00 -15.34 22.51
N LYS A 555 -45.82 -14.73 22.52
CA LYS A 555 -45.18 -14.13 21.35
C LYS A 555 -44.82 -15.16 20.27
N GLU A 556 -44.46 -16.39 20.66
CA GLU A 556 -44.26 -17.49 19.72
C GLU A 556 -45.57 -18.00 19.10
N GLU A 557 -46.61 -18.20 19.91
CA GLU A 557 -47.91 -18.71 19.45
C GLU A 557 -48.62 -17.69 18.55
N GLU A 558 -48.57 -16.39 18.90
CA GLU A 558 -48.96 -15.30 18.00
C GLU A 558 -48.25 -15.36 16.65
N LYS A 559 -46.94 -15.61 16.66
CA LYS A 559 -46.13 -15.71 15.43
C LYS A 559 -46.59 -16.91 14.59
N LYS A 560 -46.82 -18.07 15.22
CA LYS A 560 -47.33 -19.28 14.55
C LYS A 560 -48.74 -19.05 14.00
N PHE A 561 -49.60 -18.30 14.70
CA PHE A 561 -50.94 -17.91 14.24
C PHE A 561 -50.87 -17.00 13.00
N LYS A 562 -49.99 -15.97 13.03
CA LYS A 562 -49.71 -15.09 11.89
C LYS A 562 -49.22 -15.90 10.67
N GLU A 563 -48.24 -16.78 10.86
CA GLU A 563 -47.71 -17.66 9.81
C GLU A 563 -48.77 -18.64 9.24
N VAL A 564 -49.67 -19.17 10.07
CA VAL A 564 -50.79 -20.03 9.65
C VAL A 564 -51.83 -19.25 8.84
N GLY A 565 -52.11 -18.00 9.19
CA GLY A 565 -52.98 -17.11 8.41
C GLY A 565 -52.35 -16.72 7.06
N GLU A 566 -51.04 -16.42 7.01
CA GLU A 566 -50.31 -16.17 5.76
C GLU A 566 -50.42 -17.39 4.83
N ALA A 567 -50.12 -18.58 5.37
CA ALA A 567 -50.13 -19.83 4.63
C ALA A 567 -51.52 -20.14 4.03
N PHE A 568 -52.58 -19.94 4.82
CA PHE A 568 -53.95 -20.10 4.32
C PHE A 568 -54.30 -19.06 3.25
N THR A 569 -53.86 -17.80 3.39
CA THR A 569 -54.13 -16.72 2.44
C THR A 569 -53.49 -16.94 1.07
N ILE A 570 -52.36 -17.65 1.01
CA ILE A 570 -51.69 -18.04 -0.24
C ILE A 570 -52.25 -19.34 -0.81
N LEU A 571 -52.55 -20.35 0.02
CA LEU A 571 -52.93 -21.69 -0.45
C LEU A 571 -54.44 -21.89 -0.71
N SER A 572 -55.31 -21.01 -0.21
CA SER A 572 -56.77 -21.08 -0.45
C SER A 572 -57.23 -20.44 -1.76
N ASP A 573 -56.52 -19.41 -2.26
CA ASP A 573 -56.79 -18.78 -3.56
C ASP A 573 -56.07 -19.57 -4.68
N PRO A 574 -56.78 -20.16 -5.65
CA PRO A 574 -56.16 -20.95 -6.71
C PRO A 574 -55.11 -20.19 -7.54
N LYS A 575 -55.24 -18.86 -7.69
CA LYS A 575 -54.28 -18.04 -8.44
C LYS A 575 -53.01 -17.79 -7.63
N LYS A 576 -53.14 -17.55 -6.32
CA LYS A 576 -51.98 -17.41 -5.41
C LYS A 576 -51.28 -18.75 -5.20
N LYS A 577 -52.04 -19.84 -5.03
CA LYS A 577 -51.51 -21.21 -4.98
C LYS A 577 -50.72 -21.54 -6.25
N ALA A 578 -51.26 -21.26 -7.44
CA ALA A 578 -50.55 -21.47 -8.70
C ALA A 578 -49.27 -20.61 -8.84
N ARG A 579 -49.30 -19.33 -8.46
CA ARG A 579 -48.10 -18.47 -8.42
C ARG A 579 -47.04 -19.00 -7.45
N TYR A 580 -47.44 -19.46 -6.27
CA TYR A 580 -46.56 -20.05 -5.27
C TYR A 580 -45.99 -21.41 -5.73
N ASP A 581 -46.82 -22.28 -6.30
CA ASP A 581 -46.39 -23.60 -6.78
C ASP A 581 -45.41 -23.53 -7.97
N SER A 582 -45.46 -22.44 -8.74
CA SER A 582 -44.57 -22.14 -9.87
C SER A 582 -43.37 -21.23 -9.52
N GLY A 583 -43.38 -20.58 -8.35
CA GLY A 583 -42.29 -19.68 -7.89
C GLY A 583 -42.32 -18.26 -8.46
N GLN A 584 -43.40 -17.87 -9.16
CA GLN A 584 -43.53 -16.54 -9.79
C GLN A 584 -43.66 -15.39 -8.77
N ASP A 585 -44.04 -15.70 -7.53
CA ASP A 585 -44.03 -14.79 -6.37
C ASP A 585 -42.64 -14.21 -6.04
N LEU A 586 -41.56 -14.82 -6.55
CA LEU A 586 -40.19 -14.41 -6.26
C LEU A 586 -39.65 -13.33 -7.23
N GLU A 587 -40.25 -13.20 -8.41
CA GLU A 587 -39.76 -12.34 -9.50
C GLU A 587 -40.38 -10.93 -9.53
N GLU A 588 -41.57 -10.76 -8.94
CA GLU A 588 -42.40 -9.56 -9.04
C GLU A 588 -42.11 -8.55 -7.90
N ASP A 589 -40.97 -7.85 -8.01
CA ASP A 589 -40.57 -6.75 -7.11
C ASP A 589 -41.55 -5.55 -7.21
N GLY A 590 -42.67 -5.59 -6.48
CA GLY A 590 -43.57 -4.42 -6.38
C GLY A 590 -44.98 -4.65 -5.83
N LEU A 591 -45.47 -5.88 -5.68
CA LEU A 591 -46.79 -6.10 -5.09
C LEU A 591 -46.79 -5.87 -3.58
N ASN A 592 -47.16 -4.65 -3.19
CA ASN A 592 -47.48 -4.24 -1.83
C ASN A 592 -48.61 -5.11 -1.28
N MET A 593 -48.26 -6.17 -0.53
CA MET A 593 -49.24 -7.00 0.17
C MET A 593 -49.98 -6.16 1.19
N GLY A 594 -51.25 -5.85 0.90
CA GLY A 594 -52.11 -5.04 1.76
C GLY A 594 -52.17 -5.59 3.19
N GLU A 595 -52.32 -4.66 4.14
CA GLU A 595 -52.14 -4.87 5.57
C GLU A 595 -52.85 -6.14 6.09
N PHE A 596 -52.04 -7.14 6.46
CA PHE A 596 -52.50 -8.49 6.78
C PHE A 596 -52.91 -8.58 8.25
N ASP A 597 -54.22 -8.59 8.51
CA ASP A 597 -54.79 -8.91 9.82
C ASP A 597 -55.33 -10.36 9.85
N PRO A 598 -54.62 -11.31 10.49
CA PRO A 598 -55.09 -12.69 10.62
C PRO A 598 -56.32 -12.83 11.54
N ASN A 599 -56.59 -11.89 12.45
CA ASN A 599 -57.77 -11.91 13.30
C ASN A 599 -59.04 -11.62 12.49
N ASN A 600 -58.95 -10.72 11.50
CA ASN A 600 -60.07 -10.46 10.59
C ASN A 600 -60.34 -11.65 9.67
N ILE A 601 -59.30 -12.36 9.21
CA ILE A 601 -59.47 -13.60 8.44
C ILE A 601 -60.11 -14.70 9.30
N PHE A 602 -59.65 -14.85 10.55
CA PHE A 602 -60.24 -15.81 11.49
C PHE A 602 -61.71 -15.50 11.76
N LYS A 603 -62.05 -14.26 12.11
CA LYS A 603 -63.44 -13.80 12.31
C LYS A 603 -64.30 -14.02 11.06
N ALA A 604 -63.84 -13.59 9.87
CA ALA A 604 -64.59 -13.77 8.63
C ALA A 604 -64.85 -15.25 8.28
N PHE A 605 -63.92 -16.14 8.66
CA PHE A 605 -64.02 -17.58 8.38
C PHE A 605 -64.83 -18.37 9.42
N PHE A 606 -64.86 -17.92 10.68
CA PHE A 606 -65.57 -18.59 11.78
C PHE A 606 -66.93 -17.95 12.15
N SER A 607 -67.22 -16.71 11.71
CA SER A 607 -68.49 -16.00 11.97
C SER A 607 -69.46 -15.97 10.78
N GLY A 608 -69.22 -16.77 9.74
CA GLY A 608 -70.13 -16.88 8.58
C GLY A 608 -71.40 -17.69 8.87
N PRO A 609 -72.49 -17.57 8.06
CA PRO A 609 -73.82 -18.12 8.38
C PRO A 609 -73.98 -19.66 8.37
N GLY A 610 -72.89 -20.42 8.40
CA GLY A 610 -72.85 -21.89 8.38
C GLY A 610 -72.23 -22.51 9.62
N GLY A 611 -72.46 -21.89 10.79
CA GLY A 611 -71.86 -22.29 12.07
C GLY A 611 -72.28 -23.68 12.53
N PHE A 612 -71.47 -24.70 12.21
CA PHE A 612 -71.60 -26.03 12.79
C PHE A 612 -71.26 -25.99 14.29
N SER A 613 -72.27 -26.15 15.15
CA SER A 613 -72.05 -26.40 16.57
C SER A 613 -71.29 -27.71 16.76
N PHE A 614 -70.25 -27.71 17.59
CA PHE A 614 -69.47 -28.91 17.88
C PHE A 614 -70.03 -29.58 19.14
N GLU A 615 -70.85 -30.61 18.95
CA GLU A 615 -71.45 -31.38 20.04
C GLU A 615 -70.42 -32.28 20.73
N ALA A 616 -69.54 -31.66 21.51
CA ALA A 616 -68.65 -32.36 22.44
C ALA A 616 -69.45 -32.84 23.64
N SER A 617 -69.64 -34.15 23.76
CA SER A 617 -70.28 -34.75 24.94
C SER A 617 -69.35 -34.65 26.15
N GLY A 618 -69.48 -33.56 26.92
CA GLY A 618 -68.71 -33.25 28.11
C GLY A 618 -69.20 -31.96 28.79
N PRO A 619 -69.27 -31.89 30.13
CA PRO A 619 -69.91 -30.77 30.83
C PRO A 619 -69.02 -29.53 30.89
N GLY A 620 -69.22 -28.59 29.96
CA GLY A 620 -68.48 -27.32 29.92
C GLY A 620 -69.08 -26.30 28.94
N ASN A 621 -70.12 -25.59 29.37
CA ASN A 621 -70.86 -24.66 28.51
C ASN A 621 -70.15 -23.29 28.38
N PHE A 622 -69.16 -23.21 27.48
CA PHE A 622 -68.38 -21.98 27.25
C PHE A 622 -69.05 -21.02 26.25
N PHE A 623 -69.65 -19.96 26.77
CA PHE A 623 -70.17 -18.84 25.99
C PHE A 623 -69.08 -17.76 25.85
N PHE A 624 -68.69 -17.43 24.62
CA PHE A 624 -67.70 -16.37 24.37
C PHE A 624 -68.36 -15.00 24.32
N GLN A 625 -67.94 -14.09 25.21
CA GLN A 625 -68.34 -12.68 25.20
C GLN A 625 -67.12 -11.83 24.83
N PHE A 626 -67.21 -11.13 23.70
CA PHE A 626 -66.18 -10.18 23.28
C PHE A 626 -66.34 -8.83 23.99
N GLY A 627 -65.22 -8.23 24.36
CA GLY A 627 -65.08 -6.84 24.85
C GLY A 627 -63.89 -6.18 24.17
#